data_AF-A0A431FU98-F1
#
_entry.id   AF-A0A431FU98-F1
#
_cell.length_a   1.000
_cell.length_b   1.000
_cell.length_c   1.000
_cell.angle_alpha   90.00
_cell.angle_beta   90.00
_cell.angle_gamma   90.00
#
_symmetry.space_group_name_H-M   'P 1'
#
loop_
_entity.id
_entity.type
_entity.pdbx_description
1 polymer ?
#
loop_
_entity_poly.entity_id
_entity_poly.type
_entity_poly.pdbx_seq_one_letter_code
_entity_poly.pdbx_strand_id
1 'polypeptide(L)'
;VNVYDSYNIHIHVPDGATPKDGPSAGITISTAIASIFSNRKVKADIAMTGEIDLKGKVLPIGGLKEKLIAAYKADIKIALIPRKNYERDLKDIPSEVRDNMEIIAVDTFSDVLEYTLV
;
A
#
# COMPACT_ATOMS: atom_id res chain seq x y z
N VAL A 1 4.86 -19.46 -24.02
CA VAL A 1 5.81 -19.33 -22.88
C VAL A 1 5.12 -18.49 -21.85
N ASN A 2 5.02 -18.96 -20.61
CA ASN A 2 4.35 -18.19 -19.56
C ASN A 2 5.25 -17.02 -19.15
N VAL A 3 4.67 -15.92 -18.66
CA VAL A 3 5.48 -14.75 -18.26
C VAL A 3 6.48 -15.13 -17.16
N TYR A 4 6.09 -16.07 -16.29
CA TYR A 4 6.91 -16.61 -15.20
C TYR A 4 8.07 -17.49 -15.67
N ASP A 5 8.02 -18.03 -16.88
CA ASP A 5 9.11 -18.82 -17.47
C ASP A 5 10.13 -17.93 -18.21
N SER A 6 9.75 -16.67 -18.46
CA SER A 6 10.52 -15.75 -19.32
C SER A 6 11.36 -14.77 -18.52
N TYR A 7 11.03 -14.54 -17.24
CA TYR A 7 11.64 -13.50 -16.42
C TYR A 7 11.90 -13.99 -15.00
N ASN A 8 13.05 -13.60 -14.45
CA ASN A 8 13.33 -13.69 -13.02
C ASN A 8 12.97 -12.37 -12.34
N ILE A 9 12.28 -12.43 -11.21
CA ILE A 9 11.90 -11.24 -10.42
C ILE A 9 12.82 -11.14 -9.21
N HIS A 10 13.49 -10.01 -9.05
CA HIS A 10 14.20 -9.64 -7.83
C HIS A 10 13.40 -8.52 -7.14
N ILE A 11 13.05 -8.71 -5.87
CA ILE A 11 12.33 -7.72 -5.07
C ILE A 11 13.27 -7.21 -3.99
N HIS A 12 13.64 -5.94 -4.08
CA HIS A 12 14.38 -5.25 -3.03
C HIS A 12 13.43 -4.40 -2.20
N VAL A 13 13.40 -4.63 -0.90
CA VAL A 13 12.71 -3.77 0.06
C VAL A 13 13.81 -3.11 0.92
N PRO A 14 13.98 -1.78 0.92
CA PRO A 14 15.05 -1.08 1.64
C PRO A 14 14.94 -1.20 3.15
N ASP A 15 16.04 -1.34 3.88
CA ASP A 15 16.01 -1.49 5.34
C ASP A 15 15.48 -0.26 6.08
N GLY A 16 14.75 -0.52 7.16
CA GLY A 16 14.23 0.47 8.11
C GLY A 16 14.63 0.10 9.55
N ALA A 17 14.32 0.97 10.52
CA ALA A 17 14.73 0.79 11.91
C ALA A 17 14.05 -0.39 12.63
N THR A 18 12.89 -0.83 12.14
CA THR A 18 12.14 -2.00 12.64
C THR A 18 12.22 -3.15 11.63
N PRO A 19 12.46 -4.41 12.05
CA PRO A 19 12.41 -5.57 11.17
C PRO A 19 11.12 -5.59 10.35
N LYS A 20 11.21 -5.94 9.07
CA LYS A 20 10.07 -6.02 8.14
C LYS A 20 9.26 -7.30 8.35
N ASP A 21 8.91 -7.60 9.59
CA ASP A 21 8.30 -8.86 10.01
C ASP A 21 6.77 -8.86 9.86
N GLY A 22 6.23 -8.32 8.76
CA GLY A 22 4.79 -8.31 8.58
C GLY A 22 4.35 -8.30 7.12
N PRO A 23 3.27 -9.02 6.79
CA PRO A 23 2.71 -9.08 5.43
C PRO A 23 2.12 -7.74 4.94
N SER A 24 2.20 -6.69 5.76
CA SER A 24 1.55 -5.38 5.55
C SER A 24 2.05 -4.55 4.35
N ALA A 25 3.10 -5.00 3.66
CA ALA A 25 3.59 -4.43 2.40
C ALA A 25 3.10 -5.21 1.16
N GLY A 26 2.19 -6.18 1.34
CA GLY A 26 1.71 -7.07 0.28
C GLY A 26 1.17 -6.32 -0.93
N ILE A 27 0.27 -5.34 -0.72
CA ILE A 27 -0.27 -4.55 -1.84
C ILE A 27 0.80 -3.69 -2.54
N THR A 28 1.82 -3.23 -1.80
CA THR A 28 2.93 -2.42 -2.33
C THR A 28 3.81 -3.25 -3.26
N ILE A 29 4.21 -4.44 -2.80
CA ILE A 29 5.03 -5.38 -3.57
C ILE A 29 4.26 -5.82 -4.82
N SER A 30 2.99 -6.19 -4.68
CA SER A 30 2.16 -6.58 -5.80
C SER A 30 1.98 -5.45 -6.82
N THR A 31 1.84 -4.20 -6.37
CA THR A 31 1.74 -3.02 -7.27
C THR A 31 3.03 -2.81 -8.05
N ALA A 32 4.20 -2.96 -7.42
CA ALA A 32 5.49 -2.86 -8.11
C ALA A 32 5.64 -3.94 -9.21
N ILE A 33 5.25 -5.17 -8.91
CA ILE A 33 5.24 -6.27 -9.90
C ILE A 33 4.26 -5.98 -11.04
N ALA A 34 3.04 -5.54 -10.71
CA ALA A 34 2.02 -5.19 -11.69
C ALA A 34 2.47 -4.04 -12.60
N SER A 35 3.14 -3.02 -12.05
CA SER A 35 3.72 -1.92 -12.81
C SER A 35 4.74 -2.41 -13.85
N ILE A 36 5.69 -3.27 -13.45
CA ILE A 36 6.73 -3.80 -14.34
C ILE A 36 6.11 -4.63 -15.48
N PHE A 37 5.19 -5.53 -15.17
CA PHE A 37 4.59 -6.40 -16.19
C PHE A 37 3.56 -5.70 -17.09
N SER A 38 2.91 -4.65 -16.60
CA SER A 38 1.97 -3.86 -17.41
C SER A 38 2.62 -2.67 -18.14
N ASN A 39 3.91 -2.40 -17.86
CA ASN A 39 4.63 -1.22 -18.35
C ASN A 39 3.90 0.10 -18.05
N ARG A 40 3.25 0.18 -16.88
CA ARG A 40 2.53 1.37 -16.38
C ARG A 40 3.27 1.92 -15.17
N LYS A 41 3.35 3.25 -15.06
CA LYS A 41 4.09 3.88 -13.95
C LYS A 41 3.23 3.87 -12.69
N VAL A 42 3.87 3.75 -11.53
CA VAL A 42 3.20 3.98 -10.24
C VAL A 42 3.20 5.49 -9.97
N LYS A 43 2.07 6.04 -9.52
CA LYS A 43 1.98 7.42 -9.04
C LYS A 43 2.88 7.63 -7.82
N ALA A 44 3.67 8.70 -7.84
CA ALA A 44 4.71 8.95 -6.84
C ALA A 44 4.21 9.62 -5.55
N ASP A 45 2.98 10.14 -5.54
CA ASP A 45 2.35 10.89 -4.46
C ASP A 45 1.41 10.04 -3.58
N ILE A 46 1.46 8.71 -3.74
CA ILE A 46 0.64 7.74 -3.02
C ILE A 46 1.50 6.89 -2.07
N ALA A 47 1.13 6.86 -0.79
CA ALA A 47 1.55 5.81 0.14
C ALA A 47 0.48 4.72 0.23
N MET A 48 0.88 3.47 0.48
CA MET A 48 -0.06 2.36 0.64
C MET A 48 0.42 1.34 1.68
N THR A 49 -0.51 0.76 2.42
CA THR A 49 -0.26 -0.38 3.31
C THR A 49 -1.44 -1.33 3.29
N GLY A 50 -1.16 -2.63 3.36
CA GLY A 50 -2.18 -3.67 3.33
C GLY A 50 -1.53 -5.02 3.10
N GLU A 51 -1.99 -6.02 3.84
CA GLU A 51 -1.74 -7.41 3.48
C GLU A 51 -2.66 -7.78 2.31
N ILE A 52 -2.22 -8.71 1.46
CA ILE A 52 -2.98 -9.22 0.33
C ILE A 52 -3.06 -10.74 0.40
N ASP A 53 -4.24 -11.31 0.20
CA ASP A 53 -4.41 -12.76 0.08
C ASP A 53 -4.31 -13.26 -1.37
N LEU A 54 -4.31 -14.57 -1.57
CA LEU A 54 -4.23 -15.19 -2.91
C LEU A 54 -5.44 -14.88 -3.81
N LYS A 55 -6.56 -14.40 -3.25
CA LYS A 55 -7.75 -13.99 -4.00
C LYS A 55 -7.74 -12.50 -4.32
N GLY A 56 -6.69 -11.77 -3.91
CA GLY A 56 -6.56 -10.34 -4.11
C GLY A 56 -7.34 -9.50 -3.10
N LYS A 57 -7.78 -10.06 -1.96
CA LYS A 57 -8.43 -9.29 -0.91
C LYS A 57 -7.39 -8.51 -0.10
N VAL A 58 -7.70 -7.26 0.24
CA VAL A 58 -6.86 -6.44 1.13
C VAL A 58 -7.25 -6.70 2.59
N LEU A 59 -6.27 -7.08 3.39
CA LEU A 59 -6.42 -7.48 4.79
C LEU A 59 -5.88 -6.40 5.75
N PRO A 60 -6.45 -6.31 6.97
CA PRO A 60 -6.09 -5.28 7.91
C PRO A 60 -4.66 -5.45 8.45
N ILE A 61 -4.06 -4.33 8.81
CA ILE A 61 -2.68 -4.26 9.31
C ILE A 61 -2.64 -3.68 10.72
N GLY A 62 -1.50 -3.87 11.40
CA GLY A 62 -1.16 -3.17 12.64
C GLY A 62 -0.38 -1.88 12.40
N GLY A 63 -0.37 -1.00 13.39
CA GLY A 63 0.42 0.24 13.39
C GLY A 63 -0.04 1.28 12.36
N LEU A 64 -1.35 1.34 12.07
CA LEU A 64 -1.89 2.27 11.06
C LEU A 64 -1.57 3.73 11.41
N LYS A 65 -1.69 4.09 12.70
CA LYS A 65 -1.48 5.45 13.18
C LYS A 65 -0.07 5.94 12.88
N GLU A 66 0.93 5.16 13.25
CA GLU A 66 2.33 5.48 13.04
C GLU A 66 2.66 5.59 11.55
N LYS A 67 2.10 4.70 10.72
CA LYS A 67 2.26 4.70 9.26
C LYS A 67 1.67 5.95 8.60
N LEU A 68 0.46 6.36 8.97
CA LEU A 68 -0.18 7.55 8.42
C LEU A 68 0.53 8.84 8.86
N ILE A 69 1.01 8.91 10.11
CA ILE A 69 1.84 10.02 10.58
C ILE A 69 3.16 10.09 9.79
N ALA A 70 3.80 8.95 9.53
CA ALA A 70 5.03 8.90 8.74
C ALA A 70 4.79 9.36 7.28
N ALA A 71 3.70 8.92 6.65
CA ALA A 71 3.32 9.35 5.31
C ALA A 71 3.07 10.87 5.26
N TYR A 72 2.31 11.41 6.22
CA TYR A 72 2.06 12.84 6.34
C TYR A 72 3.36 13.64 6.50
N LYS A 73 4.28 13.20 7.38
CA LYS A 73 5.59 13.83 7.56
C LYS A 73 6.50 13.76 6.32
N ALA A 74 6.25 12.83 5.42
CA ALA A 74 6.94 12.70 4.14
C ALA A 74 6.23 13.48 3.00
N ASP A 75 5.31 14.39 3.34
CA ASP A 75 4.53 15.21 2.40
C ASP A 75 3.66 14.42 1.41
N ILE A 76 3.35 13.15 1.72
CA ILE A 76 2.44 12.33 0.92
C ILE A 76 1.02 12.87 1.06
N LYS A 77 0.33 12.98 -0.08
CA LYS A 77 -1.03 13.54 -0.16
C LYS A 77 -2.12 12.49 -0.10
N ILE A 78 -1.85 11.28 -0.59
CA ILE A 78 -2.84 10.21 -0.69
C ILE A 78 -2.31 8.95 0.01
N ALA A 79 -3.14 8.35 0.86
CA ALA A 79 -2.84 7.10 1.54
C ALA A 79 -3.91 6.03 1.28
N LEU A 80 -3.51 4.89 0.70
CA LEU A 80 -4.37 3.73 0.53
C LEU A 80 -4.25 2.81 1.76
N ILE A 81 -5.39 2.49 2.39
CA ILE A 81 -5.44 1.65 3.58
C ILE A 81 -6.55 0.58 3.48
N PRO A 82 -6.46 -0.54 4.20
CA PRO A 82 -7.51 -1.55 4.19
C PRO A 82 -8.83 -0.99 4.73
N ARG A 83 -9.97 -1.31 4.08
CA ARG A 83 -11.31 -0.88 4.52
C ARG A 83 -11.56 -1.11 6.01
N LYS A 84 -11.19 -2.29 6.51
CA LYS A 84 -11.34 -2.66 7.92
C LYS A 84 -10.55 -1.75 8.87
N ASN A 85 -9.36 -1.29 8.48
CA ASN A 85 -8.59 -0.34 9.26
C ASN A 85 -9.23 1.05 9.22
N TYR A 86 -9.74 1.47 8.06
CA TYR A 86 -10.46 2.74 7.93
C TYR A 86 -11.68 2.80 8.85
N GLU A 87 -12.49 1.75 8.88
CA GLU A 87 -13.70 1.69 9.73
C GLU A 87 -13.37 1.64 11.23
N ARG A 88 -12.32 0.90 11.60
CA ARG A 88 -12.00 0.62 13.01
C ARG A 88 -11.11 1.69 13.66
N ASP A 89 -10.07 2.14 12.94
CA ASP A 89 -8.91 2.82 13.52
C ASP A 89 -8.84 4.31 13.13
N LEU A 90 -9.61 4.77 12.13
CA LEU A 90 -9.51 6.15 11.63
C LEU A 90 -9.80 7.19 12.72
N LYS A 91 -10.70 6.89 13.65
CA LYS A 91 -10.99 7.75 14.81
C LYS A 91 -9.78 8.02 15.71
N ASP A 92 -8.79 7.12 15.72
CA ASP A 92 -7.59 7.21 16.55
C ASP A 92 -6.43 7.97 15.87
N ILE A 93 -6.64 8.36 14.61
CA ILE A 93 -5.69 9.15 13.81
C ILE A 93 -5.82 10.64 14.17
N PRO A 94 -4.69 11.36 14.42
CA PRO A 94 -4.72 12.80 14.68
C PRO A 94 -5.48 13.56 13.59
N SER A 95 -6.27 14.57 13.99
CA SER A 95 -7.04 15.39 13.04
C SER A 95 -6.14 16.05 12.00
N GLU A 96 -4.96 16.54 12.41
CA GLU A 96 -3.98 17.13 11.49
C GLU A 96 -3.63 16.21 10.31
N VAL A 97 -3.52 14.90 10.55
CA VAL A 97 -3.26 13.93 9.47
C VAL A 97 -4.51 13.66 8.65
N ARG A 98 -5.68 13.51 9.30
CA ARG A 98 -6.96 13.25 8.61
C ARG A 98 -7.43 14.41 7.73
N ASP A 99 -7.14 15.63 8.14
CA ASP A 99 -7.61 16.84 7.49
C ASP A 99 -6.69 17.28 6.33
N ASN A 100 -5.43 16.84 6.32
CA ASN A 100 -4.42 17.24 5.33
C ASN A 100 -3.95 16.11 4.40
N MET A 101 -4.49 14.90 4.54
CA MET A 101 -4.17 13.75 3.70
C MET A 101 -5.44 13.06 3.25
N GLU A 102 -5.53 12.74 1.97
CA GLU A 102 -6.64 11.97 1.40
C GLU A 102 -6.44 10.48 1.74
N ILE A 103 -7.22 9.98 2.70
CA ILE A 103 -7.15 8.57 3.11
C ILE A 103 -8.23 7.79 2.35
N ILE A 104 -7.81 6.88 1.49
CA ILE A 104 -8.69 6.07 0.65
C ILE A 104 -8.70 4.64 1.18
N ALA A 105 -9.89 4.14 1.45
CA ALA A 105 -10.09 2.77 1.85
C ALA A 105 -10.28 1.84 0.64
N VAL A 106 -9.55 0.72 0.63
CA VAL A 106 -9.58 -0.30 -0.41
C VAL A 106 -9.97 -1.68 0.15
N ASP A 107 -10.65 -2.47 -0.65
CA ASP A 107 -11.15 -3.81 -0.31
C ASP A 107 -10.43 -4.90 -1.10
N THR A 108 -10.05 -4.61 -2.34
CA THR A 108 -9.36 -5.54 -3.24
C THR A 108 -8.11 -4.92 -3.87
N PHE A 109 -7.24 -5.78 -4.40
CA PHE A 109 -6.06 -5.35 -5.12
C PHE A 109 -6.40 -4.64 -6.44
N SER A 110 -7.55 -4.95 -7.06
CA SER A 110 -8.04 -4.21 -8.22
C SER A 110 -8.28 -2.74 -7.86
N ASP A 111 -8.90 -2.46 -6.71
CA ASP A 111 -9.09 -1.09 -6.21
C ASP A 111 -7.74 -0.37 -6.08
N VAL A 112 -6.72 -1.05 -5.54
CA VAL A 112 -5.36 -0.49 -5.41
C VAL A 112 -4.79 -0.10 -6.77
N LEU A 113 -4.93 -0.96 -7.78
CA LEU A 113 -4.40 -0.69 -9.12
C LEU A 113 -5.10 0.48 -9.82
N GLU A 114 -6.39 0.70 -9.57
CA GLU A 114 -7.15 1.83 -10.11
C GLU A 114 -6.58 3.18 -9.65
N TYR A 115 -6.16 3.27 -8.38
CA TYR A 115 -5.57 4.51 -7.85
C TYR A 115 -4.10 4.67 -8.22
N THR A 116 -3.34 3.57 -8.34
CA THR A 116 -1.87 3.62 -8.34
C THR A 116 -1.20 3.63 -9.70
N LEU A 117 -1.76 2.98 -10.73
CA LEU A 117 -1.09 2.83 -12.02
C LEU A 117 -1.56 3.87 -13.05
N VAL A 118 -0.62 4.46 -13.79
CA VAL A 118 -0.86 5.39 -14.93
C VAL A 118 -0.13 4.96 -16.18
#